data_AF-A0A0U1HYC2-F1
#
_entry.id   AF-A0A0U1HYC2-F1
#
_cell.length_a   1.000
_cell.length_b   1.000
_cell.length_c   1.000
_cell.angle_alpha   90.00
_cell.angle_beta   90.00
_cell.angle_gamma   90.00
#
_symmetry.space_group_name_H-M   'P 1'
#
loop_
_entity.id
_entity.type
_entity.pdbx_description
1 polymer ?
#
loop_
_entity_poly.entity_id
_entity_poly.type
_entity_poly.pdbx_seq_one_letter_code
_entity_poly.pdbx_strand_id
1 'polypeptide(L)'
;MNADEKLNQASQVNLDSWYQEAEPWNAGFISMMRVNAARTPDMPAPGKAMLPEQETFRIGQSANMAFAPREIAHVEMKDGKMDLQLFSLGVWGPHGAMPLQMTELAYTRAEMHDHTMTDFVDLFHHRALSQLYRAWFVSQDTSSLDRQDDEKFSFYVGCLAGLDLKELMHSPLPVHAQLASSAHLIREARNPEGLVGALQYYFEVPVRMVEFAQQWIFLDKDDQTQLGDGASAMLLGDGAILGNTVLDRQHKFELILGPLSLQQYLRFSPSGQDLPILREWVRHFVGFEYAWEVQLLLAANEVPVASLAGESQLGYTSWLARNDTSADVKGMSFEPEMHRY
;
A
#
# COMPACT_ATOMS: atom_id res chain seq x y z
N MET A 1 -14.63 22.89 -29.06
CA MET A 1 -13.45 22.08 -28.72
C MET A 1 -13.95 20.88 -27.95
N ASN A 2 -13.97 19.73 -28.61
CA ASN A 2 -14.59 18.50 -28.11
C ASN A 2 -13.76 17.92 -26.96
N ALA A 3 -14.45 17.26 -26.01
CA ALA A 3 -13.83 16.56 -24.90
C ALA A 3 -12.82 15.47 -25.36
N ASP A 4 -12.99 14.94 -26.57
CA ASP A 4 -12.09 13.97 -27.20
C ASP A 4 -10.70 14.55 -27.55
N GLU A 5 -10.58 15.85 -27.82
CA GLU A 5 -9.28 16.49 -28.07
C GLU A 5 -8.47 16.64 -26.77
N LYS A 6 -9.13 16.76 -25.61
CA LYS A 6 -8.45 16.83 -24.31
C LYS A 6 -7.95 15.48 -23.83
N LEU A 7 -8.64 14.39 -24.16
CA LEU A 7 -8.17 13.02 -23.88
C LEU A 7 -6.95 12.66 -24.73
N ASN A 8 -6.90 13.08 -26.01
CA ASN A 8 -5.73 12.86 -26.87
C ASN A 8 -4.51 13.75 -26.54
N GLN A 9 -4.71 14.87 -25.84
CA GLN A 9 -3.59 15.69 -25.32
C GLN A 9 -3.02 15.20 -23.99
N ALA A 10 -3.76 14.38 -23.24
CA ALA A 10 -3.28 13.81 -21.97
C ALA A 10 -2.28 12.65 -22.15
N SER A 11 -2.19 12.06 -23.35
CA SER A 11 -1.34 10.89 -23.64
C SER A 11 0.08 11.24 -24.09
N GLN A 12 0.38 12.51 -24.35
CA GLN A 12 1.73 12.98 -24.64
C GLN A 12 2.42 13.38 -23.33
N VAL A 13 2.83 12.39 -22.54
CA VAL A 13 3.95 12.62 -21.61
C VAL A 13 5.12 13.06 -22.50
N ASN A 14 5.46 14.34 -22.41
CA ASN A 14 6.54 14.92 -23.19
C ASN A 14 7.84 14.20 -22.80
N LEU A 15 8.53 13.58 -23.76
CA LEU A 15 9.80 12.91 -23.48
C LEU A 15 10.88 13.88 -23.01
N ASP A 16 10.71 15.18 -23.31
CA ASP A 16 11.65 16.24 -22.91
C ASP A 16 11.82 16.34 -21.38
N SER A 17 10.85 15.89 -20.58
CA SER A 17 10.99 15.87 -19.11
C SER A 17 11.82 14.70 -18.60
N TRP A 18 12.00 13.65 -19.41
CA TRP A 18 12.66 12.39 -19.04
C TRP A 18 13.99 12.17 -19.76
N TYR A 19 14.15 12.76 -20.94
CA TYR A 19 15.36 12.75 -21.73
C TYR A 19 15.61 14.15 -22.28
N GLN A 20 16.76 14.71 -21.96
CA GLN A 20 17.25 15.96 -22.53
C GLN A 20 18.53 15.68 -23.28
N GLU A 21 18.58 16.03 -24.55
CA GLU A 21 19.77 15.82 -25.39
C GLU A 21 21.01 16.58 -24.85
N ALA A 22 20.77 17.70 -24.15
CA ALA A 22 21.81 18.47 -23.47
C ALA A 22 22.34 17.81 -22.19
N GLU A 23 21.52 16.97 -21.52
CA GLU A 23 21.87 16.30 -20.25
C GLU A 23 21.54 14.80 -20.27
N PRO A 24 22.07 14.04 -21.23
CA PRO A 24 21.63 12.67 -21.46
C PRO A 24 22.10 11.69 -20.38
N TRP A 25 23.04 12.06 -19.51
CA TRP A 25 23.45 11.28 -18.34
C TRP A 25 22.38 11.22 -17.24
N ASN A 26 21.36 12.07 -17.30
CA ASN A 26 20.24 12.07 -16.35
C ASN A 26 19.17 11.01 -16.71
N ALA A 27 19.29 10.35 -17.86
CA ALA A 27 18.37 9.33 -18.33
C ALA A 27 19.01 7.94 -18.35
N GLY A 28 18.21 6.90 -18.04
CA GLY A 28 18.63 5.51 -18.05
C GLY A 28 17.66 4.63 -18.84
N PHE A 29 18.16 3.52 -19.37
CA PHE A 29 17.40 2.57 -20.21
C PHE A 29 16.11 2.14 -19.53
N ILE A 30 16.21 1.69 -18.28
CA ILE A 30 15.07 1.18 -17.50
C ILE A 30 14.01 2.26 -17.30
N SER A 31 14.43 3.48 -16.94
CA SER A 31 13.53 4.62 -16.73
C SER A 31 12.79 4.97 -18.02
N MET A 32 13.49 5.02 -19.15
CA MET A 32 12.88 5.30 -20.46
C MET A 32 11.87 4.24 -20.87
N MET A 33 12.20 2.96 -20.66
CA MET A 33 11.28 1.86 -20.94
C MET A 33 10.03 1.90 -20.06
N ARG A 34 10.17 2.29 -18.78
CA ARG A 34 9.04 2.49 -17.86
C ARG A 34 8.17 3.67 -18.27
N VAL A 35 8.76 4.79 -18.68
CA VAL A 35 8.02 5.95 -19.24
C VAL A 35 7.26 5.56 -20.50
N ASN A 36 7.88 4.79 -21.40
CA ASN A 36 7.20 4.31 -22.60
C ASN A 36 6.00 3.41 -22.27
N ALA A 37 6.17 2.49 -21.31
CA ALA A 37 5.08 1.63 -20.84
C ALA A 37 3.93 2.44 -20.21
N ALA A 38 4.24 3.47 -19.43
CA ALA A 38 3.25 4.36 -18.82
C ALA A 38 2.48 5.20 -19.87
N ARG A 39 3.11 5.57 -20.98
CA ARG A 39 2.46 6.28 -22.10
C ARG A 39 1.50 5.42 -22.89
N THR A 40 1.68 4.10 -22.87
CA THR A 40 0.94 3.16 -23.72
C THR A 40 0.27 2.06 -22.88
N PRO A 41 -0.64 2.43 -21.94
CA PRO A 41 -1.24 1.48 -21.02
C PRO A 41 -2.05 0.39 -21.73
N ASP A 42 -2.72 0.74 -22.84
CA ASP A 42 -3.57 -0.19 -23.60
C ASP A 42 -2.78 -1.17 -24.49
N MET A 43 -1.48 -0.94 -24.66
CA MET A 43 -0.61 -1.78 -25.48
C MET A 43 0.02 -2.91 -24.63
N PRO A 44 0.47 -4.01 -25.25
CA PRO A 44 1.21 -5.04 -24.53
C PRO A 44 2.42 -4.46 -23.79
N ALA A 45 2.58 -4.84 -22.53
CA ALA A 45 3.73 -4.41 -21.73
C ALA A 45 5.05 -4.79 -22.44
N PRO A 46 6.12 -3.97 -22.30
CA PRO A 46 7.40 -4.26 -22.94
C PRO A 46 7.89 -5.69 -22.63
N GLY A 47 8.27 -6.42 -23.69
CA GLY A 47 8.66 -7.84 -23.60
C GLY A 47 7.52 -8.86 -23.70
N LYS A 48 6.24 -8.46 -23.57
CA LYS A 48 5.09 -9.38 -23.74
C LYS A 48 4.50 -9.44 -25.15
N ALA A 49 4.81 -8.47 -26.01
CA ALA A 49 4.29 -8.46 -27.36
C ALA A 49 4.68 -9.74 -28.13
N MET A 50 3.73 -10.26 -28.93
CA MET A 50 3.95 -11.43 -29.78
C MET A 50 4.65 -11.03 -31.09
N LEU A 51 4.32 -9.83 -31.60
CA LEU A 51 4.84 -9.31 -32.86
C LEU A 51 5.55 -7.97 -32.63
N PRO A 52 6.68 -7.70 -33.31
CA PRO A 52 7.39 -6.42 -33.21
C PRO A 52 6.55 -5.19 -33.62
N GLU A 53 5.49 -5.38 -34.41
CA GLU A 53 4.58 -4.30 -34.80
C GLU A 53 3.73 -3.79 -33.62
N GLN A 54 3.44 -4.67 -32.66
CA GLN A 54 2.65 -4.38 -31.46
C GLN A 54 3.46 -3.65 -30.38
N GLU A 55 4.77 -3.50 -30.56
CA GLU A 55 5.64 -2.76 -29.65
C GLU A 55 5.70 -1.28 -30.04
N THR A 56 5.57 -0.41 -29.04
CA THR A 56 5.60 1.05 -29.19
C THR A 56 7.01 1.62 -29.13
N PHE A 57 8.01 0.76 -29.23
CA PHE A 57 9.42 1.11 -29.12
C PHE A 57 10.29 0.21 -30.01
N ARG A 58 11.51 0.68 -30.30
CA ARG A 58 12.61 -0.03 -30.94
C ARG A 58 13.84 0.16 -30.07
N ILE A 59 14.59 -0.92 -29.86
CA ILE A 59 15.80 -0.88 -29.03
C ILE A 59 16.93 -1.42 -29.88
N GLY A 60 18.02 -0.67 -29.96
CA GLY A 60 19.22 -1.05 -30.65
C GLY A 60 20.47 -0.70 -29.88
N GLN A 61 21.61 -1.08 -30.44
CA GLN A 61 22.92 -0.72 -29.91
C GLN A 61 23.71 0.09 -30.93
N SER A 62 24.18 1.26 -30.52
CA SER A 62 25.13 2.05 -31.30
C SER A 62 26.53 1.47 -31.19
N ALA A 63 27.13 1.12 -32.33
CA ALA A 63 28.53 0.69 -32.37
C ALA A 63 29.44 1.88 -32.05
N ASN A 64 30.28 1.75 -31.01
CA ASN A 64 31.22 2.78 -30.62
C ASN A 64 32.48 2.15 -30.00
N MET A 65 33.66 2.68 -30.29
CA MET A 65 34.93 2.19 -29.75
C MET A 65 35.35 2.87 -28.45
N ALA A 66 34.74 4.03 -28.12
CA ALA A 66 35.01 4.72 -26.88
C ALA A 66 34.38 3.99 -25.69
N PHE A 67 34.95 4.19 -24.49
CA PHE A 67 34.25 3.84 -23.26
C PHE A 67 32.96 4.64 -23.18
N ALA A 68 31.83 3.95 -23.01
CA ALA A 68 30.51 4.57 -22.97
C ALA A 68 30.44 5.58 -21.82
N PRO A 69 30.32 6.90 -22.08
CA PRO A 69 30.23 7.89 -21.02
C PRO A 69 28.86 7.89 -20.32
N ARG A 70 27.87 7.24 -20.96
CA ARG A 70 26.48 7.10 -20.52
C ARG A 70 25.88 5.83 -21.13
N GLU A 71 24.74 5.40 -20.61
CA GLU A 71 24.02 4.21 -21.10
C GLU A 71 23.32 4.48 -22.45
N ILE A 72 22.58 5.59 -22.55
CA ILE A 72 21.77 5.94 -23.72
C ILE A 72 22.63 6.71 -24.74
N ALA A 73 22.69 6.23 -25.97
CA ALA A 73 23.29 6.93 -27.09
C ALA A 73 22.37 8.02 -27.64
N HIS A 74 21.12 7.66 -27.94
CA HIS A 74 20.09 8.57 -28.44
C HIS A 74 18.69 8.04 -28.14
N VAL A 75 17.73 8.95 -28.07
CA VAL A 75 16.29 8.65 -28.01
C VAL A 75 15.57 9.54 -29.01
N GLU A 76 14.77 8.94 -29.89
CA GLU A 76 13.91 9.65 -30.82
C GLU A 76 12.50 9.07 -30.84
N MET A 77 11.52 9.85 -31.31
CA MET A 77 10.21 9.32 -31.67
C MET A 77 10.12 9.23 -33.20
N LYS A 78 10.05 8.01 -33.74
CA LYS A 78 9.90 7.73 -35.18
C LYS A 78 8.62 6.96 -35.42
N ASP A 79 7.75 7.46 -36.29
CA ASP A 79 6.47 6.82 -36.65
C ASP A 79 5.61 6.41 -35.44
N GLY A 80 5.62 7.25 -34.39
CA GLY A 80 4.89 6.99 -33.15
C GLY A 80 5.52 5.96 -32.21
N LYS A 81 6.71 5.44 -32.53
CA LYS A 81 7.50 4.53 -31.69
C LYS A 81 8.73 5.23 -31.12
N MET A 82 9.09 4.86 -29.88
CA MET A 82 10.34 5.30 -29.27
C MET A 82 11.50 4.51 -29.85
N ASP A 83 12.40 5.16 -30.58
CA ASP A 83 13.67 4.58 -31.05
C ASP A 83 14.76 4.87 -30.00
N LEU A 84 15.25 3.80 -29.36
CA LEU A 84 16.20 3.88 -28.25
C LEU A 84 17.49 3.15 -28.62
N GLN A 85 18.58 3.91 -28.73
CA GLN A 85 19.90 3.38 -29.05
C GLN A 85 20.79 3.44 -27.80
N LEU A 86 21.41 2.32 -27.45
CA LEU A 86 22.28 2.20 -26.27
C LEU A 86 23.76 2.11 -26.66
N PHE A 87 24.65 2.60 -25.81
CA PHE A 87 26.09 2.33 -25.96
C PHE A 87 26.49 0.99 -25.32
N SER A 88 25.86 0.64 -24.19
CA SER A 88 26.11 -0.59 -23.44
C SER A 88 25.03 -1.63 -23.70
N LEU A 89 25.25 -2.85 -23.18
CA LEU A 89 24.35 -4.00 -23.31
C LEU A 89 24.17 -4.47 -24.77
N GLY A 90 25.19 -5.15 -25.29
CA GLY A 90 25.13 -5.78 -26.60
C GLY A 90 26.47 -6.32 -27.04
N VAL A 91 26.62 -6.47 -28.35
CA VAL A 91 27.81 -7.09 -28.96
C VAL A 91 28.88 -6.08 -29.38
N TRP A 92 28.53 -4.80 -29.52
CA TRP A 92 29.45 -3.75 -29.95
C TRP A 92 30.17 -3.10 -28.77
N GLY A 93 31.37 -2.61 -29.04
CA GLY A 93 32.14 -1.76 -28.14
C GLY A 93 33.31 -2.44 -27.44
N PRO A 94 34.07 -1.69 -26.62
CA PRO A 94 35.29 -2.19 -25.97
C PRO A 94 35.04 -3.35 -25.01
N HIS A 95 33.81 -3.47 -24.50
CA HIS A 95 33.34 -4.58 -23.65
C HIS A 95 32.30 -5.47 -24.34
N GLY A 96 32.11 -5.31 -25.65
CA GLY A 96 31.20 -6.12 -26.43
C GLY A 96 31.73 -7.54 -26.61
N ALA A 97 30.82 -8.48 -26.88
CA ALA A 97 31.18 -9.88 -27.12
C ALA A 97 31.94 -10.09 -28.43
N MET A 98 31.80 -9.18 -29.40
CA MET A 98 32.43 -9.31 -30.71
C MET A 98 33.86 -8.75 -30.71
N PRO A 99 34.75 -9.27 -31.58
CA PRO A 99 36.07 -8.69 -31.77
C PRO A 99 35.99 -7.20 -32.10
N LEU A 100 36.94 -6.41 -31.58
CA LEU A 100 36.95 -4.95 -31.75
C LEU A 100 36.94 -4.53 -33.23
N GLN A 101 37.59 -5.31 -34.10
CA GLN A 101 37.60 -5.08 -35.55
C GLN A 101 36.18 -5.09 -36.16
N MET A 102 35.28 -5.92 -35.60
CA MET A 102 33.89 -5.97 -36.06
C MET A 102 33.11 -4.75 -35.60
N THR A 103 33.39 -4.23 -34.40
CA THR A 103 32.84 -2.97 -33.91
C THR A 103 33.31 -1.80 -34.77
N GLU A 104 34.59 -1.75 -35.13
CA GLU A 104 35.17 -0.72 -36.01
C GLU A 104 34.52 -0.73 -37.40
N LEU A 105 34.28 -1.93 -37.96
CA LEU A 105 33.57 -2.09 -39.23
C LEU A 105 32.12 -1.60 -39.14
N ALA A 106 31.39 -1.99 -38.08
CA ALA A 106 30.01 -1.55 -37.87
C ALA A 106 29.92 -0.02 -37.70
N TYR A 107 30.85 0.56 -36.93
CA TYR A 107 30.95 2.01 -36.74
C TYR A 107 31.23 2.74 -38.06
N THR A 108 32.25 2.31 -38.81
CA THR A 108 32.64 2.96 -40.07
C THR A 108 31.54 2.90 -41.12
N ARG A 109 30.82 1.79 -41.21
CA ARG A 109 29.67 1.66 -42.14
C ARG A 109 28.51 2.55 -41.73
N ALA A 110 28.20 2.63 -40.43
CA ALA A 110 27.16 3.52 -39.93
C ALA A 110 27.48 5.01 -40.22
N GLU A 111 28.74 5.43 -40.09
CA GLU A 111 29.20 6.79 -40.47
C GLU A 111 29.08 7.04 -41.99
N MET A 112 29.16 6.00 -42.82
CA MET A 112 28.88 6.05 -44.26
C MET A 112 27.39 5.89 -44.61
N HIS A 113 26.50 5.99 -43.61
CA HIS A 113 25.05 5.80 -43.75
C HIS A 113 24.62 4.39 -44.21
N ASP A 114 25.47 3.37 -44.01
CA ASP A 114 25.15 1.96 -44.19
C ASP A 114 24.91 1.28 -42.84
N HIS A 115 23.63 1.22 -42.45
CA HIS A 115 23.18 0.65 -41.17
C HIS A 115 22.86 -0.86 -41.25
N THR A 116 23.08 -1.51 -42.39
CA THR A 116 22.66 -2.91 -42.63
C THR A 116 23.15 -3.86 -41.54
N MET A 117 24.40 -3.68 -41.09
CA MET A 117 25.03 -4.54 -40.11
C MET A 117 24.52 -4.29 -38.69
N THR A 118 24.32 -3.04 -38.30
CA THR A 118 23.76 -2.68 -36.98
C THR A 118 22.30 -3.09 -36.90
N ASP A 119 21.51 -2.81 -37.93
CA ASP A 119 20.07 -3.13 -37.99
C ASP A 119 19.81 -4.64 -37.95
N PHE A 120 20.66 -5.43 -38.63
CA PHE A 120 20.58 -6.89 -38.57
C PHE A 120 20.82 -7.43 -37.17
N VAL A 121 21.82 -6.90 -36.46
CA VAL A 121 22.12 -7.32 -35.10
C VAL A 121 21.05 -6.81 -34.12
N ASP A 122 20.49 -5.63 -34.38
CA ASP A 122 19.44 -5.06 -33.56
C ASP A 122 18.14 -5.86 -33.58
N LEU A 123 17.91 -6.73 -34.58
CA LEU A 123 16.86 -7.75 -34.51
C LEU A 123 16.98 -8.62 -33.25
N PHE A 124 18.21 -8.97 -32.87
CA PHE A 124 18.50 -9.77 -31.68
C PHE A 124 18.56 -8.91 -30.42
N HIS A 125 19.21 -7.74 -30.48
CA HIS A 125 19.29 -6.83 -29.34
C HIS A 125 17.90 -6.38 -28.89
N HIS A 126 17.02 -6.03 -29.83
CA HIS A 126 15.68 -5.54 -29.52
C HIS A 126 14.92 -6.52 -28.62
N ARG A 127 14.88 -7.81 -29.00
CA ARG A 127 14.18 -8.82 -28.20
C ARG A 127 14.90 -9.09 -26.87
N ALA A 128 16.22 -9.19 -26.88
CA ALA A 128 17.00 -9.46 -25.67
C ALA A 128 16.88 -8.35 -24.62
N LEU A 129 16.99 -7.09 -25.05
CA LEU A 129 16.88 -5.92 -24.18
C LEU A 129 15.45 -5.70 -23.69
N SER A 130 14.44 -6.00 -24.53
CA SER A 130 13.04 -6.01 -24.09
C SER A 130 12.80 -7.03 -22.99
N GLN A 131 13.39 -8.23 -23.10
CA GLN A 131 13.30 -9.26 -22.06
C GLN A 131 14.11 -8.90 -20.81
N LEU A 132 15.26 -8.25 -20.97
CA LEU A 132 16.05 -7.74 -19.85
C LEU A 132 15.24 -6.73 -19.03
N TYR A 133 14.63 -5.75 -19.68
CA TYR A 133 13.73 -4.81 -19.02
C TYR A 133 12.57 -5.54 -18.34
N ARG A 134 11.95 -6.51 -19.02
CA ARG A 134 10.83 -7.26 -18.44
C ARG A 134 11.22 -8.04 -17.20
N ALA A 135 12.38 -8.71 -17.23
CA ALA A 135 12.93 -9.43 -16.08
C ALA A 135 13.18 -8.49 -14.90
N TRP A 136 13.75 -7.30 -15.16
CA TRP A 136 13.86 -6.26 -14.15
C TRP A 136 12.48 -5.86 -13.63
N PHE A 137 11.53 -5.51 -14.50
CA PHE A 137 10.21 -5.02 -14.13
C PHE A 137 9.44 -5.99 -13.22
N VAL A 138 9.42 -7.29 -13.54
CA VAL A 138 8.74 -8.30 -12.71
C VAL A 138 9.46 -8.62 -11.40
N SER A 139 10.74 -8.22 -11.27
CA SER A 139 11.51 -8.42 -10.04
C SER A 139 11.37 -7.25 -9.04
N GLN A 140 10.80 -6.13 -9.48
CA GLN A 140 10.61 -4.95 -8.66
C GLN A 140 9.15 -4.83 -8.20
N ASP A 141 8.94 -4.87 -6.88
CA ASP A 141 7.62 -4.70 -6.25
C ASP A 141 6.95 -3.39 -6.69
N THR A 142 7.62 -2.26 -6.43
CA THR A 142 7.07 -0.93 -6.69
C THR A 142 6.83 -0.62 -8.17
N SER A 143 7.64 -1.16 -9.07
CA SER A 143 7.44 -0.97 -10.51
C SER A 143 6.24 -1.75 -11.02
N SER A 144 5.99 -2.95 -10.47
CA SER A 144 4.85 -3.77 -10.88
C SER A 144 3.49 -3.10 -10.56
N LEU A 145 3.45 -2.23 -9.54
CA LEU A 145 2.26 -1.44 -9.18
C LEU A 145 1.80 -0.46 -10.27
N ASP A 146 2.65 -0.12 -11.25
CA ASP A 146 2.27 0.73 -12.37
C ASP A 146 1.16 0.08 -13.23
N ARG A 147 1.03 -1.25 -13.18
CA ARG A 147 0.04 -2.02 -13.93
C ARG A 147 -0.57 -3.10 -13.07
N GLN A 148 -1.85 -2.93 -12.73
CA GLN A 148 -2.58 -3.86 -11.85
C GLN A 148 -2.50 -5.33 -12.31
N ASP A 149 -2.53 -5.60 -13.63
CA ASP A 149 -2.46 -6.97 -14.16
C ASP A 149 -1.08 -7.65 -14.01
N ASP A 150 -0.02 -6.86 -13.80
CA ASP A 150 1.35 -7.34 -13.64
C ASP A 150 1.80 -7.41 -12.18
N GLU A 151 1.06 -6.75 -11.29
CA GLU A 151 1.26 -6.78 -9.85
C GLU A 151 1.00 -8.20 -9.33
N LYS A 152 2.02 -8.79 -8.70
CA LYS A 152 1.95 -10.14 -8.11
C LYS A 152 2.52 -10.21 -6.71
N PHE A 153 3.24 -9.18 -6.28
CA PHE A 153 3.92 -9.19 -4.98
C PHE A 153 2.90 -9.19 -3.84
N SER A 154 1.86 -8.38 -3.96
CA SER A 154 0.74 -8.32 -3.02
C SER A 154 0.06 -9.68 -2.88
N PHE A 155 -0.10 -10.41 -3.98
CA PHE A 155 -0.66 -11.76 -3.96
C PHE A 155 0.23 -12.73 -3.16
N TYR A 156 1.55 -12.70 -3.41
CA TYR A 156 2.49 -13.56 -2.69
C TYR A 156 2.55 -13.22 -1.20
N VAL A 157 2.58 -11.93 -0.84
CA VAL A 157 2.55 -11.48 0.56
C VAL A 157 1.25 -11.88 1.24
N GLY A 158 0.10 -11.68 0.57
CA GLY A 158 -1.21 -12.09 1.07
C GLY A 158 -1.27 -13.60 1.33
N CYS A 159 -0.77 -14.43 0.41
CA CYS A 159 -0.73 -15.88 0.58
C CYS A 159 0.08 -16.32 1.80
N LEU A 160 1.19 -15.64 2.12
CA LEU A 160 1.97 -15.95 3.32
C LEU A 160 1.17 -15.69 4.61
N ALA A 161 0.35 -14.64 4.62
CA ALA A 161 -0.51 -14.27 5.74
C ALA A 161 -1.87 -14.99 5.73
N GLY A 162 -2.15 -15.85 4.74
CA GLY A 162 -3.44 -16.52 4.58
C GLY A 162 -4.58 -15.58 4.15
N LEU A 163 -4.26 -14.46 3.50
CA LEU A 163 -5.21 -13.44 3.05
C LEU A 163 -5.55 -13.62 1.56
N ASP A 164 -6.84 -13.50 1.21
CA ASP A 164 -7.28 -13.37 -0.18
C ASP A 164 -7.41 -11.90 -0.57
N LEU A 165 -6.61 -11.45 -1.55
CA LEU A 165 -6.66 -10.09 -2.08
C LEU A 165 -8.06 -9.65 -2.51
N LYS A 166 -8.88 -10.58 -3.02
CA LYS A 166 -10.26 -10.25 -3.45
C LYS A 166 -11.13 -9.84 -2.29
N GLU A 167 -10.97 -10.48 -1.14
CA GLU A 167 -11.68 -10.12 0.09
C GLU A 167 -11.17 -8.78 0.63
N LEU A 168 -9.85 -8.56 0.62
CA LEU A 168 -9.24 -7.30 1.10
C LEU A 168 -9.75 -6.07 0.33
N MET A 169 -10.00 -6.20 -0.98
CA MET A 169 -10.50 -5.10 -1.82
C MET A 169 -11.89 -4.59 -1.41
N HIS A 170 -12.69 -5.37 -0.69
CA HIS A 170 -14.04 -5.00 -0.26
C HIS A 170 -14.07 -4.38 1.15
N SER A 171 -12.94 -4.42 1.86
CA SER A 171 -12.80 -3.79 3.18
C SER A 171 -12.59 -2.27 3.04
N PRO A 172 -13.10 -1.46 3.99
CA PRO A 172 -12.77 -0.03 4.03
C PRO A 172 -11.29 0.23 4.36
N LEU A 173 -10.53 -0.78 4.81
CA LEU A 173 -9.10 -0.67 5.08
C LEU A 173 -8.26 -0.86 3.80
N PRO A 174 -7.37 0.07 3.41
CA PRO A 174 -6.57 -0.06 2.20
C PRO A 174 -5.74 -1.34 2.15
N VAL A 175 -5.73 -2.01 1.00
CA VAL A 175 -5.08 -3.33 0.81
C VAL A 175 -3.60 -3.32 1.20
N HIS A 176 -2.83 -2.34 0.74
CA HIS A 176 -1.39 -2.27 1.07
C HIS A 176 -1.13 -1.99 2.56
N ALA A 177 -2.04 -1.31 3.26
CA ALA A 177 -1.92 -1.14 4.71
C ALA A 177 -2.09 -2.49 5.41
N GLN A 178 -3.09 -3.28 5.02
CA GLN A 178 -3.29 -4.66 5.51
C GLN A 178 -2.05 -5.52 5.25
N LEU A 179 -1.54 -5.51 4.01
CA LEU A 179 -0.37 -6.28 3.62
C LEU A 179 0.91 -5.85 4.37
N ALA A 180 1.07 -4.58 4.69
CA ALA A 180 2.21 -4.10 5.49
C ALA A 180 2.22 -4.71 6.90
N SER A 181 1.05 -5.10 7.44
CA SER A 181 0.93 -5.76 8.74
C SER A 181 1.17 -7.28 8.70
N SER A 182 1.37 -7.87 7.52
CA SER A 182 1.49 -9.32 7.32
C SER A 182 2.55 -9.99 8.20
N ALA A 183 3.65 -9.29 8.50
CA ALA A 183 4.71 -9.82 9.39
C ALA A 183 4.19 -10.18 10.78
N HIS A 184 3.16 -9.49 11.27
CA HIS A 184 2.49 -9.80 12.53
C HIS A 184 1.45 -10.91 12.39
N LEU A 185 0.85 -11.06 11.21
CA LEU A 185 -0.23 -12.02 10.96
C LEU A 185 0.28 -13.42 10.62
N ILE A 186 1.49 -13.55 10.08
CA ILE A 186 2.10 -14.86 9.77
C ILE A 186 2.41 -15.64 11.06
N ARG A 187 2.50 -14.96 12.20
CA ARG A 187 2.80 -15.58 13.49
C ARG A 187 1.55 -16.24 14.05
N GLU A 188 1.72 -17.45 14.59
CA GLU A 188 0.65 -18.18 15.28
C GLU A 188 0.17 -17.41 16.53
N ALA A 189 1.12 -16.88 17.32
CA ALA A 189 0.81 -16.04 18.46
C ALA A 189 0.51 -14.60 18.03
N ARG A 190 -0.75 -14.17 18.22
CA ARG A 190 -1.20 -12.79 18.02
C ARG A 190 -0.86 -11.96 19.24
N ASN A 191 0.12 -11.07 19.10
CA ASN A 191 0.59 -10.23 20.19
C ASN A 191 0.01 -8.80 20.09
N PRO A 192 -0.30 -8.15 21.23
CA PRO A 192 -0.83 -6.79 21.27
C PRO A 192 -0.02 -5.77 20.46
N GLU A 193 1.30 -5.91 20.43
CA GLU A 193 2.19 -4.96 19.75
C GLU A 193 1.98 -4.92 18.24
N GLY A 194 1.51 -6.02 17.63
CA GLY A 194 1.21 -6.03 16.19
C GLY A 194 0.04 -5.12 15.84
N LEU A 195 -1.06 -5.23 16.60
CA LEU A 195 -2.23 -4.37 16.42
C LEU A 195 -1.90 -2.92 16.79
N VAL A 196 -1.26 -2.69 17.93
CA VAL A 196 -0.87 -1.35 18.38
C VAL A 196 0.06 -0.68 17.36
N GLY A 197 1.09 -1.38 16.90
CA GLY A 197 2.03 -0.87 15.91
C GLY A 197 1.39 -0.56 14.56
N ALA A 198 0.49 -1.42 14.07
CA ALA A 198 -0.26 -1.19 12.84
C ALA A 198 -1.16 0.05 12.94
N LEU A 199 -1.86 0.22 14.07
CA LEU A 199 -2.71 1.38 14.32
C LEU A 199 -1.89 2.67 14.42
N GLN A 200 -0.77 2.65 15.14
CA GLN A 200 0.13 3.80 15.25
C GLN A 200 0.70 4.21 13.89
N TYR A 201 1.12 3.24 13.08
CA TYR A 201 1.65 3.50 11.74
C TYR A 201 0.58 4.06 10.79
N TYR A 202 -0.63 3.49 10.82
CA TYR A 202 -1.69 3.88 9.89
C TYR A 202 -2.34 5.22 10.24
N PHE A 203 -2.65 5.44 11.51
CA PHE A 203 -3.36 6.65 11.95
C PHE A 203 -2.44 7.79 12.38
N GLU A 204 -1.13 7.52 12.52
CA GLU A 204 -0.14 8.49 13.01
C GLU A 204 -0.51 9.10 14.38
N VAL A 205 -1.15 8.31 15.24
CA VAL A 205 -1.52 8.71 16.61
C VAL A 205 -0.94 7.73 17.63
N PRO A 206 -0.66 8.18 18.88
CA PRO A 206 -0.23 7.25 19.92
C PRO A 206 -1.37 6.29 20.27
N VAL A 207 -1.06 5.01 20.39
CA VAL A 207 -2.02 3.96 20.74
C VAL A 207 -1.41 3.10 21.84
N ARG A 208 -2.23 2.73 22.83
CA ARG A 208 -1.86 1.78 23.88
C ARG A 208 -2.99 0.78 24.07
N MET A 209 -2.64 -0.47 24.33
CA MET A 209 -3.59 -1.49 24.74
C MET A 209 -3.51 -1.74 26.25
N VAL A 210 -4.65 -1.91 26.89
CA VAL A 210 -4.78 -2.49 28.22
C VAL A 210 -5.40 -3.87 28.08
N GLU A 211 -4.57 -4.88 28.30
CA GLU A 211 -4.98 -6.28 28.28
C GLU A 211 -5.79 -6.64 29.54
N PHE A 212 -6.61 -7.68 29.44
CA PHE A 212 -7.41 -8.21 30.57
C PHE A 212 -8.27 -7.14 31.25
N ALA A 213 -8.92 -6.31 30.42
CA ALA A 213 -9.87 -5.31 30.84
C ALA A 213 -11.09 -5.99 31.47
N GLN A 214 -11.65 -5.34 32.49
CA GLN A 214 -12.75 -5.91 33.25
C GLN A 214 -14.07 -5.70 32.51
N GLN A 215 -14.90 -6.74 32.43
CA GLN A 215 -16.26 -6.65 31.92
C GLN A 215 -17.25 -7.44 32.78
N TRP A 216 -18.50 -7.00 32.74
CA TRP A 216 -19.62 -7.73 33.32
C TRP A 216 -20.34 -8.50 32.21
N ILE A 217 -20.35 -9.83 32.31
CA ILE A 217 -21.15 -10.68 31.43
C ILE A 217 -22.51 -10.86 32.11
N PHE A 218 -23.58 -10.54 31.39
CA PHE A 218 -24.95 -10.76 31.85
C PHE A 218 -25.40 -12.15 31.43
N LEU A 219 -25.90 -12.92 32.40
CA LEU A 219 -26.39 -14.28 32.19
C LEU A 219 -27.85 -14.27 31.76
N ASP A 220 -28.18 -15.13 30.80
CA ASP A 220 -29.58 -15.42 30.48
C ASP A 220 -30.27 -16.10 31.66
N LYS A 221 -31.61 -16.01 31.70
CA LYS A 221 -32.38 -16.51 32.84
C LYS A 221 -32.19 -18.01 33.10
N ASP A 222 -31.93 -18.77 32.05
CA ASP A 222 -31.73 -20.22 32.10
C ASP A 222 -30.34 -20.59 32.66
N ASP A 223 -29.37 -19.68 32.55
CA ASP A 223 -28.01 -19.83 33.09
C ASP A 223 -27.88 -19.29 34.53
N GLN A 224 -28.93 -18.68 35.07
CA GLN A 224 -28.97 -18.17 36.44
C GLN A 224 -29.32 -19.29 37.42
N THR A 225 -28.64 -19.31 38.57
CA THR A 225 -28.99 -20.23 39.66
C THR A 225 -30.37 -19.91 40.22
N GLN A 226 -31.32 -20.84 40.11
CA GLN A 226 -32.67 -20.68 40.66
C GLN A 226 -33.00 -21.81 41.62
N LEU A 227 -33.35 -21.45 42.87
CA LEU A 227 -33.76 -22.44 43.87
C LEU A 227 -35.05 -23.15 43.44
N GLY A 228 -34.99 -24.49 43.36
CA GLY A 228 -36.14 -25.33 43.03
C GLY A 228 -36.28 -25.64 41.54
N ASP A 229 -35.41 -25.10 40.69
CA ASP A 229 -35.36 -25.43 39.26
C ASP A 229 -34.22 -26.43 38.99
N GLY A 230 -34.59 -27.67 38.67
CA GLY A 230 -33.66 -28.77 38.40
C GLY A 230 -32.93 -28.67 37.06
N ALA A 231 -33.30 -27.73 36.18
CA ALA A 231 -32.60 -27.48 34.93
C ALA A 231 -31.46 -26.45 35.06
N SER A 232 -31.44 -25.66 36.14
CA SER A 232 -30.46 -24.60 36.36
C SER A 232 -29.17 -25.09 37.01
N ALA A 233 -28.07 -24.34 36.82
CA ALA A 233 -26.78 -24.63 37.41
C ALA A 233 -26.81 -24.42 38.95
N MET A 234 -27.10 -25.47 39.71
CA MET A 234 -27.32 -25.38 41.18
C MET A 234 -26.18 -25.93 42.05
N LEU A 235 -25.15 -26.55 41.46
CA LEU A 235 -24.08 -27.19 42.21
C LEU A 235 -23.02 -26.17 42.64
N LEU A 236 -22.86 -26.01 43.95
CA LEU A 236 -21.83 -25.15 44.53
C LEU A 236 -20.44 -25.70 44.18
N GLY A 237 -19.60 -24.86 43.58
CA GLY A 237 -18.25 -25.22 43.14
C GLY A 237 -18.17 -25.79 41.72
N ASP A 238 -19.31 -25.97 41.05
CA ASP A 238 -19.37 -26.44 39.65
C ASP A 238 -20.02 -25.38 38.76
N GLY A 239 -21.25 -24.95 39.08
CA GLY A 239 -22.00 -24.02 38.23
C GLY A 239 -22.88 -23.00 38.95
N ALA A 240 -23.05 -23.09 40.27
CA ALA A 240 -23.88 -22.12 41.00
C ALA A 240 -23.22 -20.73 41.01
N ILE A 241 -23.88 -19.77 40.35
CA ILE A 241 -23.49 -18.35 40.29
C ILE A 241 -24.47 -17.50 41.10
N LEU A 242 -23.93 -16.49 41.80
CA LEU A 242 -24.73 -15.53 42.56
C LEU A 242 -25.14 -14.34 41.66
N GLY A 243 -26.45 -14.14 41.50
CA GLY A 243 -27.00 -13.02 40.74
C GLY A 243 -27.12 -13.31 39.25
N ASN A 244 -27.21 -12.24 38.44
CA ASN A 244 -27.38 -12.31 36.99
C ASN A 244 -26.15 -11.87 36.21
N THR A 245 -25.01 -11.67 36.88
CA THR A 245 -23.77 -11.18 36.25
C THR A 245 -22.54 -11.93 36.74
N VAL A 246 -21.57 -12.10 35.85
CA VAL A 246 -20.24 -12.64 36.14
C VAL A 246 -19.18 -11.61 35.77
N LEU A 247 -18.18 -11.49 36.63
CA LEU A 247 -17.02 -10.65 36.36
C LEU A 247 -16.02 -11.40 35.48
N ASP A 248 -15.78 -10.91 34.27
CA ASP A 248 -14.76 -11.42 33.36
C ASP A 248 -13.59 -10.45 33.22
N ARG A 249 -12.40 -11.01 33.07
CA ARG A 249 -11.17 -10.28 32.73
C ARG A 249 -10.36 -10.97 31.64
N GLN A 250 -10.85 -12.05 31.05
CA GLN A 250 -10.09 -12.86 30.11
C GLN A 250 -10.44 -12.51 28.66
N HIS A 251 -11.65 -12.00 28.40
CA HIS A 251 -12.18 -11.85 27.03
C HIS A 251 -12.43 -10.39 26.63
N LYS A 252 -11.84 -9.42 27.34
CA LYS A 252 -11.90 -7.99 26.97
C LYS A 252 -10.55 -7.30 27.02
N PHE A 253 -10.31 -6.41 26.06
CA PHE A 253 -9.20 -5.45 26.09
C PHE A 253 -9.69 -4.03 25.82
N GLU A 254 -8.89 -3.03 26.20
CA GLU A 254 -9.18 -1.61 25.96
C GLU A 254 -8.08 -1.00 25.10
N LEU A 255 -8.47 -0.27 24.05
CA LEU A 255 -7.58 0.54 23.23
C LEU A 255 -7.67 2.00 23.65
N ILE A 256 -6.55 2.55 24.12
CA ILE A 256 -6.40 3.95 24.46
C ILE A 256 -5.75 4.66 23.27
N LEU A 257 -6.49 5.57 22.63
CA LEU A 257 -6.03 6.38 21.50
C LEU A 257 -5.71 7.79 21.99
N GLY A 258 -4.46 8.22 21.82
CA GLY A 258 -4.05 9.59 22.10
C GLY A 258 -2.84 9.72 23.02
N PRO A 259 -2.41 10.97 23.29
CA PRO A 259 -3.21 12.19 23.16
C PRO A 259 -3.54 12.59 21.71
N LEU A 260 -4.79 13.03 21.50
CA LEU A 260 -5.35 13.43 20.20
C LEU A 260 -5.65 14.94 20.18
N SER A 261 -5.61 15.54 19.00
CA SER A 261 -6.26 16.85 18.78
C SER A 261 -7.79 16.73 18.78
N LEU A 262 -8.52 17.83 18.94
CA LEU A 262 -9.99 17.79 18.90
C LEU A 262 -10.50 17.28 17.54
N GLN A 263 -9.81 17.62 16.46
CA GLN A 263 -10.14 17.14 15.12
C GLN A 263 -9.95 15.62 14.99
N GLN A 264 -8.83 15.08 15.49
CA GLN A 264 -8.59 13.63 15.49
C GLN A 264 -9.59 12.90 16.39
N TYR A 265 -9.85 13.43 17.58
CA TYR A 265 -10.84 12.89 18.52
C TYR A 265 -12.23 12.73 17.89
N LEU A 266 -12.69 13.73 17.15
CA LEU A 266 -13.97 13.67 16.44
C LEU A 266 -13.99 12.62 15.33
N ARG A 267 -12.86 12.36 14.66
CA ARG A 267 -12.76 11.33 13.61
C ARG A 267 -12.85 9.90 14.14
N PHE A 268 -12.44 9.67 15.39
CA PHE A 268 -12.57 8.38 16.08
C PHE A 268 -13.88 8.22 16.86
N SER A 269 -14.73 9.24 16.91
CA SER A 269 -16.04 9.14 17.58
C SER A 269 -16.95 8.10 16.92
N PRO A 270 -18.04 7.65 17.58
CA PRO A 270 -19.05 6.74 17.01
C PRO A 270 -19.53 7.10 15.59
N SER A 271 -19.67 8.39 15.29
CA SER A 271 -20.07 8.90 13.96
C SER A 271 -18.88 9.36 13.09
N GLY A 272 -17.66 9.12 13.55
CA GLY A 272 -16.43 9.55 12.90
C GLY A 272 -16.02 8.63 11.75
N GLN A 273 -15.31 9.20 10.78
CA GLN A 273 -14.91 8.52 9.55
C GLN A 273 -13.81 7.47 9.74
N ASP A 274 -13.00 7.56 10.80
CA ASP A 274 -11.87 6.65 11.03
C ASP A 274 -12.28 5.41 11.84
N LEU A 275 -13.44 5.46 12.51
CA LEU A 275 -13.93 4.35 13.33
C LEU A 275 -14.19 3.06 12.53
N PRO A 276 -14.80 3.08 11.32
CA PRO A 276 -14.94 1.86 10.52
C PRO A 276 -13.59 1.21 10.21
N ILE A 277 -12.56 2.02 9.93
CA ILE A 277 -11.22 1.54 9.60
C ILE A 277 -10.55 0.95 10.86
N LEU A 278 -10.71 1.59 12.02
CA LEU A 278 -10.24 1.06 13.30
C LEU A 278 -10.86 -0.30 13.63
N ARG A 279 -12.17 -0.46 13.41
CA ARG A 279 -12.86 -1.74 13.61
C ARG A 279 -12.30 -2.83 12.72
N GLU A 280 -12.09 -2.54 11.44
CA GLU A 280 -11.51 -3.51 10.50
C GLU A 280 -10.08 -3.89 10.88
N TRP A 281 -9.26 -2.94 11.37
CA TRP A 281 -7.94 -3.27 11.92
C TRP A 281 -8.03 -4.26 13.08
N VAL A 282 -8.92 -4.03 14.04
CA VAL A 282 -9.10 -4.94 15.18
C VAL A 282 -9.55 -6.33 14.71
N ARG A 283 -10.56 -6.37 13.83
CA ARG A 283 -11.06 -7.63 13.24
C ARG A 283 -9.99 -8.36 12.44
N HIS A 284 -9.13 -7.65 11.73
CA HIS A 284 -8.04 -8.24 10.95
C HIS A 284 -6.99 -8.96 11.81
N PHE A 285 -6.74 -8.46 13.03
CA PHE A 285 -5.76 -9.05 13.95
C PHE A 285 -6.36 -10.10 14.89
N VAL A 286 -7.56 -9.84 15.40
CA VAL A 286 -8.16 -10.54 16.55
C VAL A 286 -9.45 -11.28 16.17
N GLY A 287 -9.97 -11.06 14.95
CA GLY A 287 -11.25 -11.63 14.52
C GLY A 287 -12.41 -11.09 15.34
N PHE A 288 -13.24 -12.01 15.85
CA PHE A 288 -14.43 -11.71 16.66
C PHE A 288 -14.36 -12.38 18.05
N GLU A 289 -13.16 -12.78 18.48
CA GLU A 289 -12.96 -13.61 19.67
C GLU A 289 -13.04 -12.81 20.99
N TYR A 290 -12.73 -11.52 20.95
CA TYR A 290 -12.61 -10.67 22.13
C TYR A 290 -13.55 -9.47 22.04
N ALA A 291 -14.17 -9.14 23.18
CA ALA A 291 -14.80 -7.84 23.36
C ALA A 291 -13.71 -6.76 23.45
N TRP A 292 -14.01 -5.56 22.97
CA TRP A 292 -13.07 -4.45 23.08
C TRP A 292 -13.76 -3.10 23.21
N GLU A 293 -13.07 -2.21 23.89
CA GLU A 293 -13.50 -0.85 24.15
C GLU A 293 -12.44 0.13 23.66
N VAL A 294 -12.88 1.31 23.21
CA VAL A 294 -12.01 2.40 22.81
C VAL A 294 -12.15 3.53 23.79
N GLN A 295 -11.04 3.98 24.35
CA GLN A 295 -10.91 5.19 25.16
C GLN A 295 -10.13 6.25 24.39
N LEU A 296 -10.78 7.39 24.13
CA LEU A 296 -10.15 8.51 23.45
C LEU A 296 -9.52 9.46 24.48
N LEU A 297 -8.22 9.71 24.36
CA LEU A 297 -7.48 10.67 25.17
C LEU A 297 -7.32 11.97 24.40
N LEU A 298 -7.88 13.07 24.91
CA LEU A 298 -7.79 14.39 24.31
C LEU A 298 -6.63 15.17 24.92
N ALA A 299 -5.81 15.81 24.08
CA ALA A 299 -4.69 16.63 24.54
C ALA A 299 -5.18 17.79 25.43
N ALA A 300 -4.44 18.11 26.49
CA ALA A 300 -4.86 19.06 27.51
C ALA A 300 -5.24 20.46 26.97
N ASN A 301 -4.56 20.91 25.91
CA ASN A 301 -4.77 22.19 25.23
C ASN A 301 -5.90 22.18 24.19
N GLU A 302 -6.43 21.01 23.86
CA GLU A 302 -7.42 20.80 22.79
C GLU A 302 -8.83 20.55 23.36
N VAL A 303 -9.00 20.60 24.69
CA VAL A 303 -10.28 20.38 25.36
C VAL A 303 -11.21 21.58 25.14
N PRO A 304 -12.31 21.44 24.37
CA PRO A 304 -13.24 22.53 24.17
C PRO A 304 -14.07 22.78 25.43
N VAL A 305 -14.41 24.04 25.67
CA VAL A 305 -15.31 24.43 26.76
C VAL A 305 -16.73 24.48 26.20
N ALA A 306 -17.63 23.72 26.83
CA ALA A 306 -19.03 23.67 26.43
C ALA A 306 -19.66 25.07 26.49
N SER A 307 -20.35 25.46 25.42
CA SER A 307 -21.09 26.70 25.34
C SER A 307 -22.59 26.42 25.12
N LEU A 308 -23.44 27.36 25.55
CA LEU A 308 -24.89 27.26 25.32
C LEU A 308 -25.29 27.56 23.86
N ALA A 309 -24.31 27.76 22.95
CA ALA A 309 -24.55 28.05 21.54
C ALA A 309 -24.99 26.81 20.73
N GLY A 310 -25.02 25.62 21.35
CA GLY A 310 -25.51 24.39 20.71
C GLY A 310 -24.49 23.68 19.83
N GLU A 311 -23.22 24.07 19.89
CA GLU A 311 -22.13 23.50 19.08
C GLU A 311 -21.50 22.25 19.73
N SER A 312 -21.85 21.93 20.97
CA SER A 312 -21.31 20.78 21.73
C SER A 312 -22.36 19.68 21.89
N GLN A 313 -21.95 18.42 21.68
CA GLN A 313 -22.80 17.26 21.92
C GLN A 313 -22.51 16.66 23.29
N LEU A 314 -23.55 16.45 24.10
CA LEU A 314 -23.43 15.91 25.45
C LEU A 314 -22.85 14.49 25.40
N GLY A 315 -21.79 14.24 26.18
CA GLY A 315 -21.09 12.95 26.22
C GLY A 315 -20.05 12.74 25.12
N TYR A 316 -19.99 13.63 24.13
CA TYR A 316 -19.03 13.59 23.02
C TYR A 316 -18.01 14.72 23.15
N THR A 317 -18.49 15.97 23.17
CA THR A 317 -17.64 17.19 23.11
C THR A 317 -17.95 18.25 24.16
N SER A 318 -18.63 17.87 25.24
CA SER A 318 -19.05 18.81 26.29
C SER A 318 -18.18 18.70 27.55
N TRP A 319 -17.18 19.57 27.70
CA TRP A 319 -16.42 19.69 28.96
C TRP A 319 -16.70 21.03 29.65
N LEU A 320 -16.78 21.00 30.98
CA LEU A 320 -16.81 22.23 31.79
C LEU A 320 -15.41 22.85 31.86
N ALA A 321 -15.35 24.15 32.17
CA ALA A 321 -14.09 24.83 32.40
C ALA A 321 -13.28 24.11 33.51
N ARG A 322 -12.00 23.87 33.23
CA ARG A 322 -11.08 23.15 34.12
C ARG A 322 -10.03 24.11 34.67
N ASN A 323 -9.68 23.92 35.94
CA ASN A 323 -8.58 24.66 36.57
C ASN A 323 -7.20 24.10 36.20
N ASP A 324 -7.11 22.80 35.91
CA ASP A 324 -5.90 22.14 35.45
C ASP A 324 -6.01 21.83 33.95
N THR A 325 -5.16 22.51 33.18
CA THR A 325 -5.01 22.37 31.72
C THR A 325 -3.67 21.77 31.33
N SER A 326 -2.93 21.21 32.30
CA SER A 326 -1.61 20.59 32.07
C SER A 326 -1.70 19.10 31.75
N ALA A 327 -2.76 18.43 32.20
CA ALA A 327 -2.96 17.00 32.00
C ALA A 327 -4.01 16.70 30.92
N ASP A 328 -3.68 15.73 30.06
CA ASP A 328 -4.57 15.19 29.05
C ASP A 328 -5.84 14.59 29.67
N VAL A 329 -6.93 14.62 28.92
CA VAL A 329 -8.26 14.25 29.40
C VAL A 329 -8.69 12.94 28.81
N LYS A 330 -9.12 12.02 29.67
CA LYS A 330 -9.93 10.87 29.24
C LYS A 330 -11.28 11.40 28.76
N GLY A 331 -11.48 11.35 27.45
CA GLY A 331 -12.73 11.70 26.80
C GLY A 331 -13.69 10.52 26.82
N MET A 332 -14.37 10.29 25.70
CA MET A 332 -15.34 9.21 25.57
C MET A 332 -14.69 7.82 25.63
N SER A 333 -15.45 6.88 26.19
CA SER A 333 -15.15 5.46 26.21
C SER A 333 -16.38 4.71 25.69
N PHE A 334 -16.21 3.82 24.70
CA PHE A 334 -17.33 3.12 24.08
C PHE A 334 -16.90 1.82 23.40
N GLU A 335 -17.85 0.88 23.25
CA GLU A 335 -17.64 -0.39 22.56
C GLU A 335 -17.97 -0.24 21.06
N PRO A 336 -16.98 -0.29 20.15
CA PRO A 336 -17.21 0.05 18.74
C PRO A 336 -18.09 -0.93 17.99
N GLU A 337 -18.16 -2.19 18.43
CA GLU A 337 -18.96 -3.23 17.77
C GLU A 337 -20.48 -3.09 18.03
N MET A 338 -20.86 -2.45 19.14
CA MET A 338 -22.26 -2.24 19.52
C MET A 338 -22.93 -1.10 18.74
N HIS A 339 -22.15 -0.22 18.13
CA HIS A 339 -22.66 0.92 17.37
C HIS A 339 -22.87 0.49 15.90
N ARG A 340 -24.15 0.40 15.49
CA ARG A 340 -24.54 0.22 14.08
C ARG A 340 -24.73 1.59 13.42
N TYR A 341 -24.12 1.75 12.24
CA TYR A 341 -24.22 2.94 11.39
C TYR A 341 -25.59 3.10 10.74
#